data_AF-A0A523HZI3-F1
#
_entry.id   AF-A0A523HZI3-F1
#
_cell.length_a   1.000
_cell.length_b   1.000
_cell.length_c   1.000
_cell.angle_alpha   90.00
_cell.angle_beta   90.00
_cell.angle_gamma   90.00
#
_symmetry.space_group_name_H-M   'P 1'
#
loop_
_entity.id
_entity.type
_entity.pdbx_description
1 polymer ?
#
loop_
_entity_poly.entity_id
_entity_poly.type
_entity_poly.pdbx_seq_one_letter_code
_entity_poly.pdbx_strand_id
1 'polypeptide(L)'
;MEWTIQDFGSAGEFIGSFAVLVTLIILVVQVRTARTEISSQMAREFKQHNNDAFHQLTQNTELLNIHVQAQSDYESLTDAEKVRWQLWLFTWITQTEDGFIARREGIANMDWVDRYITGVALTLRSEGGKEGWPRLRGYFDSEFVEAVDRAITADTTTMMQQLLE
;
A
#
# COMPACT_ATOMS: atom_id res chain seq x y z
N MET A 1 3.93 -21.79 -64.37
CA MET A 1 4.99 -21.22 -63.53
C MET A 1 5.42 -22.33 -62.59
N GLU A 2 6.53 -22.99 -62.91
CA GLU A 2 7.09 -24.06 -62.05
C GLU A 2 7.94 -23.41 -60.96
N TRP A 3 7.59 -23.66 -59.71
CA TRP A 3 8.31 -23.14 -58.54
C TRP A 3 9.51 -24.02 -58.25
N THR A 4 10.68 -23.42 -58.01
CA THR A 4 11.89 -24.14 -57.61
C THR A 4 11.93 -24.37 -56.11
N ILE A 5 12.71 -25.35 -55.65
CA ILE A 5 12.95 -25.60 -54.21
C ILE A 5 13.51 -24.34 -53.51
N GLN A 6 14.26 -23.52 -54.23
CA GLN A 6 14.83 -22.27 -53.71
C GLN A 6 13.76 -21.18 -53.50
N ASP A 7 12.72 -21.15 -54.34
CA ASP A 7 11.56 -20.26 -54.16
C ASP A 7 10.76 -20.65 -52.90
N PHE A 8 10.59 -21.95 -52.65
CA PHE A 8 9.96 -22.45 -51.42
C PHE A 8 10.80 -22.16 -50.17
N GLY A 9 12.13 -22.29 -50.24
CA GLY A 9 13.03 -21.96 -49.13
C GLY A 9 12.94 -20.48 -48.75
N SER A 10 12.97 -19.60 -49.74
CA SER A 10 12.88 -18.14 -49.54
C SER A 10 11.51 -17.72 -48.98
N ALA A 11 10.42 -18.35 -49.46
CA ALA A 11 9.08 -18.12 -48.93
C ALA A 11 8.94 -18.61 -47.48
N GLY A 12 9.53 -19.77 -47.15
CA GLY A 12 9.57 -20.31 -45.79
C GLY A 12 10.34 -19.43 -44.82
N GLU A 13 11.48 -18.86 -45.25
CA GLU A 13 12.28 -17.92 -44.45
C GLU A 13 11.53 -16.60 -44.19
N PHE A 14 10.85 -16.06 -45.20
CA PHE A 14 10.02 -14.87 -45.06
C PHE A 14 8.86 -15.09 -44.08
N ILE A 15 8.12 -16.19 -44.24
CA ILE A 15 7.01 -16.56 -43.36
C ILE A 15 7.51 -16.82 -41.94
N GLY A 16 8.63 -17.52 -41.78
CA GLY A 16 9.24 -17.80 -40.48
C GLY A 16 9.66 -16.51 -39.76
N SER A 17 10.32 -15.59 -40.47
CA SER A 17 10.73 -14.29 -39.92
C SER A 17 9.53 -13.43 -39.52
N PHE A 18 8.47 -13.44 -40.35
CA PHE A 18 7.22 -12.75 -40.02
C PHE A 18 6.52 -13.38 -38.80
N ALA A 19 6.50 -14.71 -38.70
CA ALA A 19 5.97 -15.42 -37.54
C ALA A 19 6.73 -15.05 -36.25
N VAL A 20 8.07 -14.99 -36.30
CA VAL A 20 8.90 -14.54 -35.17
C VAL A 20 8.56 -13.11 -34.77
N LEU A 21 8.40 -12.18 -35.72
CA LEU A 21 7.99 -10.81 -35.45
C LEU A 21 6.63 -10.75 -34.74
N VAL A 22 5.65 -11.50 -35.23
CA VAL A 22 4.32 -11.60 -34.61
C VAL A 22 4.41 -12.19 -33.20
N THR A 23 5.20 -13.25 -33.00
CA THR A 23 5.43 -13.83 -31.67
C THR A 23 6.06 -12.83 -30.71
N LEU A 24 7.04 -12.02 -31.16
CA LEU A 24 7.64 -10.98 -30.34
C LEU A 24 6.62 -9.90 -29.94
N ILE A 25 5.76 -9.47 -30.87
CA ILE A 25 4.67 -8.52 -30.56
C ILE A 25 3.73 -9.10 -29.51
N ILE A 26 3.31 -10.36 -29.68
CA ILE A 26 2.46 -11.05 -28.72
C ILE A 26 3.14 -11.14 -27.35
N LEU A 27 4.42 -11.49 -27.30
CA LEU A 27 5.20 -11.59 -26.06
C LEU A 27 5.25 -10.25 -25.32
N VAL A 28 5.50 -9.15 -26.03
CA VAL A 28 5.50 -7.80 -25.43
C VAL A 28 4.14 -7.47 -24.82
N VAL A 29 3.05 -7.78 -25.51
CA VAL A 29 1.69 -7.58 -24.99
C VAL A 29 1.45 -8.46 -23.76
N GLN A 30 1.81 -9.74 -23.82
CA GLN A 30 1.67 -10.67 -22.69
C GLN A 30 2.43 -10.19 -21.45
N VAL A 31 3.68 -9.75 -21.60
CA VAL A 31 4.49 -9.23 -20.48
C VAL A 31 3.86 -7.98 -19.88
N ARG A 32 3.31 -7.08 -20.71
CA ARG A 32 2.60 -5.89 -20.21
C ARG A 32 1.35 -6.26 -19.42
N THR A 33 0.54 -7.17 -19.93
CA THR A 33 -0.67 -7.65 -19.24
C THR A 33 -0.32 -8.32 -17.92
N ALA A 34 0.68 -9.23 -17.92
CA ALA A 34 1.13 -9.92 -16.72
C ALA A 34 1.63 -8.95 -15.64
N ARG A 35 2.40 -7.91 -16.02
CA ARG A 35 2.85 -6.87 -15.09
C ARG A 35 1.68 -6.10 -14.46
N THR A 36 0.69 -5.73 -15.26
CA THR A 36 -0.51 -5.03 -14.78
C THR A 36 -1.33 -5.90 -13.83
N GLU A 37 -1.46 -7.19 -14.13
CA GLU A 37 -2.19 -8.15 -13.30
C GLU A 37 -1.50 -8.38 -11.95
N ILE A 38 -0.18 -8.63 -11.96
CA ILE A 38 0.63 -8.76 -10.75
C ILE A 38 0.54 -7.51 -9.89
N SER A 39 0.70 -6.32 -10.49
CA SER A 39 0.57 -5.05 -9.76
C SER A 39 -0.81 -4.88 -9.14
N SER A 40 -1.87 -5.27 -9.87
CA SER A 40 -3.24 -5.22 -9.38
C SER A 40 -3.50 -6.22 -8.25
N GLN A 41 -2.85 -7.38 -8.29
CA GLN A 41 -2.91 -8.37 -7.21
C GLN A 41 -2.22 -7.84 -5.95
N MET A 42 -0.99 -7.33 -6.06
CA MET A 42 -0.27 -6.73 -4.93
C MET A 42 -1.07 -5.58 -4.31
N ALA A 43 -1.64 -4.70 -5.14
CA ALA A 43 -2.50 -3.62 -4.66
C ALA A 43 -3.74 -4.11 -3.91
N ARG A 44 -4.31 -5.27 -4.28
CA ARG A 44 -5.41 -5.90 -3.53
C ARG A 44 -4.94 -6.50 -2.22
N GLU A 45 -3.80 -7.17 -2.20
CA GLU A 45 -3.21 -7.76 -0.99
C GLU A 45 -2.89 -6.69 0.05
N PHE A 46 -2.27 -5.57 -0.34
CA PHE A 46 -2.02 -4.47 0.58
C PHE A 46 -3.32 -3.85 1.15
N LYS A 47 -4.36 -3.71 0.32
CA LYS A 47 -5.66 -3.24 0.78
C LYS A 47 -6.31 -4.23 1.74
N GLN A 48 -6.17 -5.53 1.49
CA GLN A 48 -6.66 -6.57 2.40
C GLN A 48 -5.95 -6.49 3.75
N HIS A 49 -4.61 -6.44 3.78
CA HIS A 49 -3.85 -6.32 5.03
C HIS A 49 -4.25 -5.08 5.84
N ASN A 50 -4.40 -3.93 5.18
CA ASN A 50 -4.88 -2.72 5.85
C ASN A 50 -6.32 -2.86 6.35
N ASN A 51 -7.21 -3.45 5.56
CA ASN A 51 -8.59 -3.71 5.98
C ASN A 51 -8.63 -4.68 7.17
N ASP A 52 -7.72 -5.65 7.24
CA ASP A 52 -7.62 -6.58 8.36
C ASP A 52 -7.26 -5.86 9.66
N ALA A 53 -6.39 -4.84 9.62
CA ALA A 53 -6.09 -4.01 10.79
C ALA A 53 -7.35 -3.28 11.32
N PHE A 54 -8.18 -2.73 10.43
CA PHE A 54 -9.46 -2.13 10.80
C PHE A 54 -10.51 -3.17 11.22
N HIS A 55 -10.49 -4.36 10.61
CA HIS A 55 -11.38 -5.45 10.98
C HIS A 55 -11.08 -5.93 12.40
N GLN A 56 -9.81 -6.04 12.79
CA GLN A 56 -9.40 -6.31 14.17
C GLN A 56 -9.95 -5.27 15.15
N LEU A 57 -9.93 -3.99 14.77
CA LEU A 57 -10.48 -2.90 15.57
C LEU A 57 -12.00 -3.06 15.77
N THR A 58 -12.74 -3.28 14.68
CA THR A 58 -14.21 -3.30 14.68
C THR A 58 -14.81 -4.58 15.27
N GLN A 59 -14.10 -5.71 15.22
CA GLN A 59 -14.56 -6.98 15.80
C GLN A 59 -14.20 -7.14 17.27
N ASN A 60 -13.33 -6.29 17.81
CA ASN A 60 -12.88 -6.37 19.19
C ASN A 60 -13.30 -5.12 19.96
N THR A 61 -14.44 -5.19 20.65
CA THR A 61 -15.00 -4.06 21.43
C THR A 61 -14.01 -3.48 22.43
N GLU A 62 -13.20 -4.32 23.07
CA GLU A 62 -12.18 -3.87 24.02
C GLU A 62 -11.10 -3.04 23.31
N LEU A 63 -10.58 -3.52 22.18
CA LEU A 63 -9.59 -2.78 21.40
C LEU A 63 -10.18 -1.50 20.81
N LEU A 64 -11.43 -1.51 20.37
CA LEU A 64 -12.13 -0.31 19.91
C LEU A 64 -12.23 0.73 21.02
N ASN A 65 -12.62 0.33 22.24
CA ASN A 65 -12.70 1.23 23.38
C ASN A 65 -11.33 1.82 23.73
N ILE A 66 -10.28 0.99 23.77
CA ILE A 66 -8.91 1.44 23.97
C ILE A 66 -8.51 2.43 22.87
N HIS A 67 -8.86 2.17 21.60
CA HIS A 67 -8.54 3.05 20.50
C HIS A 67 -9.23 4.40 20.61
N VAL A 68 -10.53 4.42 20.94
CA VAL A 68 -11.27 5.68 21.16
C VAL A 68 -10.66 6.47 22.31
N GLN A 69 -10.33 5.81 23.42
CA GLN A 69 -9.72 6.44 24.58
C GLN A 69 -8.29 6.91 24.30
N ALA A 70 -7.48 6.14 23.57
CA ALA A 70 -6.15 6.56 23.14
C ALA A 70 -6.19 7.82 22.27
N GLN A 71 -7.27 8.01 21.51
CA GLN A 71 -7.41 9.18 20.64
C GLN A 71 -7.72 10.47 21.43
N SER A 72 -8.42 10.38 22.56
CA SER A 72 -8.90 11.55 23.32
C SER A 72 -8.24 11.77 24.68
N ASP A 73 -7.84 10.70 25.38
CA ASP A 73 -7.28 10.71 26.74
C ASP A 73 -6.30 9.53 26.91
N TYR A 74 -5.16 9.61 26.22
CA TYR A 74 -4.14 8.56 26.25
C TYR A 74 -3.58 8.28 27.65
N GLU A 75 -3.50 9.28 28.50
CA GLU A 75 -2.91 9.14 29.84
C GLU A 75 -3.77 8.34 30.81
N SER A 76 -5.09 8.29 30.58
CA SER A 76 -6.00 7.46 31.36
C SER A 76 -5.87 5.96 31.10
N LEU A 77 -5.19 5.55 30.03
CA LEU A 77 -4.93 4.15 29.71
C LEU A 77 -3.90 3.52 30.66
N THR A 78 -4.12 2.26 31.01
CA THR A 78 -3.11 1.45 31.69
C THR A 78 -1.91 1.17 30.77
N ASP A 79 -0.75 0.82 31.35
CA ASP A 79 0.44 0.49 30.56
C ASP A 79 0.19 -0.66 29.57
N ALA A 80 -0.62 -1.65 29.95
CA ALA A 80 -0.96 -2.77 29.08
C ALA A 80 -1.81 -2.33 27.87
N GLU A 81 -2.77 -1.43 28.09
CA GLU A 81 -3.60 -0.85 27.03
C GLU A 81 -2.80 0.06 26.11
N LYS A 82 -1.92 0.90 26.69
CA LYS A 82 -0.97 1.73 25.94
C LYS A 82 -0.12 0.87 25.01
N VAL A 83 0.48 -0.21 25.52
CA VAL A 83 1.29 -1.14 24.71
C VAL A 83 0.44 -1.80 23.63
N ARG A 84 -0.75 -2.31 23.97
CA ARG A 84 -1.64 -2.97 23.02
C ARG A 84 -2.02 -2.05 21.86
N TRP A 85 -2.37 -0.80 22.15
CA TRP A 85 -2.71 0.18 21.14
C TRP A 85 -1.51 0.58 20.28
N GLN A 86 -0.34 0.80 20.89
CA GLN A 86 0.89 1.12 20.15
C GLN A 86 1.33 -0.03 19.23
N LEU A 87 1.17 -1.29 19.63
CA LEU A 87 1.46 -2.44 18.77
C LEU A 87 0.49 -2.56 17.59
N TRP A 88 -0.80 -2.31 17.83
CA TRP A 88 -1.79 -2.25 16.75
C TRP A 88 -1.47 -1.11 15.78
N LEU A 89 -1.16 0.08 16.30
CA LEU A 89 -0.78 1.25 15.50
C LEU A 89 0.49 1.00 14.70
N PHE A 90 1.52 0.42 15.32
CA PHE A 90 2.75 0.01 14.64
C PHE A 90 2.45 -0.92 13.46
N THR A 91 1.62 -1.94 13.67
CA THR A 91 1.23 -2.90 12.61
C THR A 91 0.57 -2.18 11.42
N TRP A 92 -0.35 -1.26 11.70
CA TRP A 92 -1.04 -0.51 10.65
C TRP A 92 -0.11 0.46 9.91
N ILE A 93 0.81 1.11 10.61
CA ILE A 93 1.81 1.99 9.98
C ILE A 93 2.76 1.18 9.09
N THR A 94 3.24 0.01 9.54
CA THR A 94 4.08 -0.89 8.72
C THR A 94 3.38 -1.29 7.42
N GLN A 95 2.11 -1.66 7.48
CA GLN A 95 1.34 -2.00 6.27
C GLN A 95 1.17 -0.83 5.31
N THR A 96 1.10 0.39 5.85
CA THR A 96 1.03 1.62 5.04
C THR A 96 2.39 1.93 4.41
N GLU A 97 3.47 1.72 5.15
CA GLU A 97 4.85 1.86 4.66
C GLU A 97 5.15 0.87 3.53
N ASP A 98 4.78 -0.40 3.68
CA ASP A 98 5.00 -1.41 2.61
C ASP A 98 4.35 -0.95 1.30
N GLY A 99 3.14 -0.38 1.37
CA GLY A 99 2.46 0.22 0.23
C GLY A 99 3.20 1.44 -0.33
N PHE A 100 3.76 2.30 0.53
CA PHE A 100 4.57 3.45 0.13
C PHE A 100 5.85 3.04 -0.60
N ILE A 101 6.59 2.07 -0.06
CA ILE A 101 7.81 1.53 -0.67
C ILE A 101 7.47 0.90 -2.01
N ALA A 102 6.43 0.06 -2.09
CA ALA A 102 6.01 -0.56 -3.34
C ALA A 102 5.59 0.47 -4.40
N ARG A 103 4.91 1.56 -4.01
CA ARG A 103 4.63 2.67 -4.94
C ARG A 103 5.91 3.32 -5.44
N ARG A 104 6.85 3.61 -4.53
CA ARG A 104 8.16 4.23 -4.85
C ARG A 104 8.96 3.37 -5.83
N GLU A 105 8.87 2.05 -5.71
CA GLU A 105 9.50 1.08 -6.62
C GLU A 105 8.78 0.92 -7.98
N GLY A 106 7.67 1.64 -8.18
CA GLY A 106 6.97 1.69 -9.47
C GLY A 106 5.91 0.60 -9.68
N ILE A 107 5.44 -0.05 -8.60
CA ILE A 107 4.28 -0.92 -8.68
C ILE A 107 3.06 -0.08 -9.08
N ALA A 108 2.38 -0.50 -10.16
CA ALA A 108 1.23 0.22 -10.69
C ALA A 108 0.01 0.13 -9.76
N ASN A 109 -0.96 1.03 -9.95
CA ASN A 109 -2.23 1.06 -9.21
C ASN A 109 -2.09 1.31 -7.69
N MET A 110 -1.09 2.11 -7.30
CA MET A 110 -0.77 2.40 -5.90
C MET A 110 -1.16 3.82 -5.43
N ASP A 111 -1.97 4.56 -6.21
CA ASP A 111 -2.41 5.92 -5.88
C ASP A 111 -3.23 6.01 -4.58
N TRP A 112 -3.77 4.89 -4.11
CA TRP A 112 -4.52 4.80 -2.86
C TRP A 112 -3.64 4.97 -1.62
N VAL A 113 -2.33 4.76 -1.72
CA VAL A 113 -1.39 4.82 -0.58
C VAL A 113 -1.42 6.19 0.09
N ASP A 114 -1.50 7.28 -0.68
CA ASP A 114 -1.58 8.64 -0.12
C ASP A 114 -2.81 8.81 0.80
N ARG A 115 -3.90 8.10 0.53
CA ARG A 115 -5.10 8.13 1.39
C ARG A 115 -4.86 7.38 2.71
N TYR A 116 -4.07 6.32 2.70
CA TYR A 116 -3.71 5.62 3.94
C TYR A 116 -2.69 6.41 4.75
N ILE A 117 -1.75 7.12 4.11
CA ILE A 117 -0.87 8.08 4.80
C ILE A 117 -1.72 9.16 5.50
N THR A 118 -2.73 9.70 4.82
CA THR A 118 -3.68 10.63 5.45
C THR A 118 -4.45 9.98 6.60
N GLY A 119 -4.89 8.73 6.44
CA GLY A 119 -5.54 7.96 7.52
C GLY A 119 -4.66 7.81 8.75
N VAL A 120 -3.41 7.39 8.56
CA VAL A 120 -2.40 7.31 9.61
C VAL A 120 -2.20 8.69 10.26
N ALA A 121 -2.04 9.75 9.47
CA ALA A 121 -1.88 11.10 9.99
C ALA A 121 -3.07 11.57 10.84
N LEU A 122 -4.31 11.27 10.43
CA LEU A 122 -5.52 11.56 11.20
C LEU A 122 -5.47 10.92 12.60
N THR A 123 -4.98 9.68 12.71
CA THR A 123 -4.79 8.98 14.00
C THR A 123 -3.60 9.53 14.77
N LEU A 124 -2.49 9.88 14.10
CA LEU A 124 -1.28 10.38 14.77
C LEU A 124 -1.41 11.81 15.29
N ARG A 125 -2.39 12.58 14.84
CA ARG A 125 -2.75 13.91 15.40
C ARG A 125 -3.48 13.83 16.74
N SER A 126 -3.90 12.64 17.15
CA SER A 126 -4.56 12.42 18.44
C SER A 126 -3.60 12.52 19.62
N GLU A 127 -4.13 12.54 20.85
CA GLU A 127 -3.29 12.62 22.06
C GLU A 127 -2.33 11.42 22.14
N GLY A 128 -2.82 10.20 21.93
CA GLY A 128 -1.97 9.00 21.90
C GLY A 128 -1.00 8.97 20.71
N GLY A 129 -1.41 9.56 19.59
CA GLY A 129 -0.57 9.70 18.41
C GLY A 129 0.65 10.60 18.66
N LYS A 130 0.43 11.75 19.31
CA LYS A 130 1.49 12.69 19.70
C LYS A 130 2.49 12.07 20.68
N GLU A 131 2.01 11.22 21.59
CA GLU A 131 2.86 10.48 22.53
C GLU A 131 3.61 9.31 21.88
N GLY A 132 2.94 8.58 20.98
CA GLY A 132 3.46 7.36 20.35
C GLY A 132 4.43 7.61 19.20
N TRP A 133 4.05 8.50 18.28
CA TRP A 133 4.79 8.69 17.03
C TRP A 133 6.28 9.02 17.22
N PRO A 134 6.68 9.91 18.15
CA PRO A 134 8.09 10.20 18.38
C PRO A 134 8.93 8.96 18.75
N ARG A 135 8.29 7.96 19.37
CA ARG A 135 8.93 6.70 19.80
C ARG A 135 8.98 5.67 18.66
N LEU A 136 7.98 5.69 17.77
CA LEU A 136 7.84 4.71 16.69
C LEU A 136 8.51 5.14 15.38
N ARG A 137 8.59 6.43 15.08
CA ARG A 137 9.11 6.95 13.80
C ARG A 137 10.50 6.44 13.41
N GLY A 138 11.34 6.08 14.38
CA GLY A 138 12.69 5.57 14.13
C GLY A 138 12.77 4.15 13.54
N TYR A 139 11.66 3.41 13.51
CA TYR A 139 11.61 2.06 12.94
C TYR A 139 11.29 2.05 11.44
N PHE A 140 10.95 3.19 10.85
CA PHE A 140 10.42 3.33 9.50
C PHE A 140 11.42 4.03 8.57
N ASP A 141 11.27 3.82 7.26
CA ASP A 141 11.98 4.48 6.17
C ASP A 141 11.86 6.00 6.27
N SER A 142 12.98 6.70 6.08
CA SER A 142 13.05 8.15 6.28
C SER A 142 12.12 8.93 5.35
N GLU A 143 11.96 8.51 4.10
CA GLU A 143 11.08 9.21 3.16
C GLU A 143 9.61 8.98 3.50
N PHE A 144 9.28 7.80 4.01
CA PHE A 144 7.96 7.51 4.54
C PHE A 144 7.65 8.35 5.78
N VAL A 145 8.58 8.43 6.74
CA VAL A 145 8.46 9.28 7.93
C VAL A 145 8.24 10.74 7.53
N GLU A 146 9.00 11.25 6.57
CA GLU A 146 8.80 12.60 6.06
C GLU A 146 7.42 12.80 5.40
N ALA A 147 6.92 11.81 4.67
CA ALA A 147 5.59 11.87 4.07
C ALA A 147 4.49 11.91 5.14
N VAL A 148 4.62 11.09 6.19
CA VAL A 148 3.70 11.09 7.33
C VAL A 148 3.79 12.39 8.12
N ASP A 149 4.99 12.90 8.43
CA ASP A 149 5.19 14.16 9.15
C ASP A 149 4.59 15.36 8.38
N ARG A 150 4.78 15.39 7.05
CA ARG A 150 4.12 16.38 6.18
C ARG A 150 2.59 16.25 6.25
N ALA A 151 2.07 15.03 6.20
CA ALA A 151 0.64 14.81 6.32
C ALA A 151 0.13 15.27 7.70
N ILE A 152 0.78 14.90 8.80
CA ILE A 152 0.42 15.31 10.16
C ILE A 152 0.33 16.84 10.28
N THR A 153 1.31 17.57 9.73
CA THR A 153 1.38 19.04 9.84
C THR A 153 0.48 19.79 8.87
N ALA A 154 -0.03 19.14 7.81
CA ALA A 154 -0.87 19.79 6.81
C ALA A 154 -2.29 20.15 7.30
N ASP A 155 -2.75 19.54 8.40
CA ASP A 155 -4.09 19.73 8.96
C ASP A 155 -4.05 19.41 10.46
N THR A 156 -5.02 19.90 11.23
CA THR A 156 -5.20 19.59 12.66
C THR A 156 -6.33 18.61 12.92
N THR A 157 -7.16 18.30 11.92
CA THR A 157 -8.28 17.38 12.02
C THR A 157 -7.80 16.00 12.46
N THR A 158 -8.42 15.43 13.49
CA THR A 158 -8.15 14.08 13.98
C THR A 158 -9.11 13.06 13.37
N MET A 159 -8.78 11.77 13.48
CA MET A 159 -9.66 10.69 13.01
C MET A 159 -11.05 10.76 13.68
N MET A 160 -11.12 11.07 14.98
CA MET A 160 -12.39 11.14 15.70
C MET A 160 -13.28 12.28 15.21
N GLN A 161 -12.70 13.45 14.95
CA GLN A 161 -13.43 14.57 14.35
C GLN A 161 -13.94 14.22 12.95
N GLN A 162 -13.07 13.67 12.11
CA GLN A 162 -13.40 13.28 10.73
C GLN A 162 -14.54 12.25 10.62
N LEU A 163 -14.74 11.42 11.65
CA LEU A 163 -15.77 10.36 11.67
C LEU A 163 -17.07 10.78 12.35
N LEU A 164 -17.05 11.76 13.25
CA LEU A 164 -18.18 12.11 14.13
C LEU A 164 -18.77 13.51 13.89
N GLU A 165 -18.05 14.38 13.18
CA GLU A 165 -18.48 15.75 12.81
C GLU A 165 -18.89 15.81 11.33
#